data_AF-A0A1I1WU00-F1
#
_entry.id   AF-A0A1I1WU00-F1
#
_cell.length_a   1.000
_cell.length_b   1.000
_cell.length_c   1.000
_cell.angle_alpha   90.00
_cell.angle_beta   90.00
_cell.angle_gamma   90.00
#
_symmetry.space_group_name_H-M   'P 1'
#
loop_
_entity.id
_entity.type
_entity.pdbx_description
1 polymer ?
#
loop_
_entity_poly.entity_id
_entity_poly.type
_entity_poly.pdbx_seq_one_letter_code
_entity_poly.pdbx_strand_id
1 'polypeptide(L)'
;MPKLKRTPLTPNERSLIREQTFAELEAGKIHLGQALRRFRLKFTGLNQKQFGRLTGFSATTISAIERDPESGTVRTINKILRKFGMQLTMGMINRSIETQPVSASPVGKKRRFLSPEEAKEAIDRVVSGT
;
A
#
# COMPACT_ATOMS: atom_id res chain seq x y z
N MET A 1 18.63 -19.74 -5.11
CA MET A 1 18.10 -18.56 -4.40
C MET A 1 19.25 -17.58 -4.21
N PRO A 2 19.17 -16.30 -4.66
CA PRO A 2 20.24 -15.36 -4.37
C PRO A 2 20.30 -15.13 -2.85
N LYS A 3 21.49 -15.33 -2.28
CA LYS A 3 21.73 -15.16 -0.84
C LYS A 3 21.59 -13.68 -0.50
N LEU A 4 20.57 -13.32 0.29
CA LEU A 4 20.43 -11.96 0.83
C LEU A 4 21.58 -11.74 1.82
N LYS A 5 22.65 -11.06 1.37
CA LYS A 5 23.75 -10.59 2.22
C LYS A 5 23.23 -9.42 3.07
N ARG A 6 22.45 -9.70 4.11
CA ARG A 6 22.13 -8.69 5.13
C ARG A 6 22.58 -9.22 6.48
N THR A 7 23.41 -8.42 7.14
CA THR A 7 23.71 -8.60 8.56
C THR A 7 22.39 -8.64 9.32
N PRO A 8 22.14 -9.67 10.15
CA PRO A 8 20.92 -9.74 10.93
C PRO A 8 20.81 -8.50 11.82
N LEU A 9 19.68 -7.79 11.74
CA LEU A 9 19.40 -6.67 12.65
C LEU A 9 19.45 -7.17 14.10
N THR A 10 20.21 -6.45 14.93
CA THR A 10 20.24 -6.64 16.38
C THR A 10 18.86 -6.33 17.00
N PRO A 11 18.56 -6.87 18.20
CA PRO A 11 17.32 -6.54 18.90
C PRO A 11 17.10 -5.04 19.08
N ASN A 12 18.16 -4.28 19.40
CA ASN A 12 18.10 -2.83 19.62
C ASN A 12 17.74 -2.07 18.34
N GLU A 13 18.37 -2.41 17.21
CA GLU A 13 18.04 -1.78 15.92
C GLU A 13 16.58 -2.06 15.51
N ARG A 14 16.06 -3.26 15.81
CA ARG A 14 14.65 -3.59 15.53
C ARG A 14 13.69 -2.75 16.37
N SER A 15 14.03 -2.51 17.64
CA SER A 15 13.23 -1.66 18.52
C SER A 15 13.24 -0.21 18.06
N LEU A 16 14.42 0.34 17.72
CA LEU A 16 14.54 1.70 17.20
C LEU A 16 13.72 1.91 15.92
N ILE A 17 13.78 0.96 14.97
CA ILE A 17 12.98 1.03 13.74
C ILE A 17 11.49 1.01 14.06
N ARG A 18 11.05 0.20 15.03
CA ARG A 18 9.64 0.16 15.46
C ARG A 18 9.22 1.50 16.05
N GLU A 19 9.94 2.00 17.04
CA GLU A 19 9.65 3.26 17.74
C GLU A 19 9.55 4.43 16.77
N GLN A 20 10.53 4.60 15.88
CA GLN A 20 10.51 5.65 14.85
C GLN A 20 9.30 5.51 13.92
N THR A 21 8.97 4.29 13.51
CA THR A 21 7.84 4.05 12.60
C THR A 21 6.50 4.34 13.27
N PHE A 22 6.34 3.99 14.55
CA PHE A 22 5.13 4.30 15.31
C PHE A 22 4.99 5.79 15.59
N ALA A 23 6.07 6.48 15.97
CA ALA A 23 6.06 7.93 16.16
C ALA A 23 5.64 8.68 14.87
N GLU A 24 6.11 8.23 13.70
CA GLU A 24 5.69 8.81 12.41
C GLU A 24 4.24 8.49 12.05
N LEU A 25 3.73 7.30 12.40
CA LEU A 25 2.32 6.93 12.22
C LEU A 25 1.40 7.79 13.10
N GLU A 26 1.75 7.94 14.38
CA GLU A 26 1.01 8.76 15.35
C GLU A 26 1.01 10.24 14.97
N ALA A 27 2.13 10.73 14.44
CA ALA A 27 2.25 12.09 13.91
C ALA A 27 1.60 12.29 12.52
N GLY A 28 0.99 11.25 11.93
CA GLY A 28 0.37 11.32 10.61
C GLY A 28 1.34 11.56 9.45
N LYS A 29 2.66 11.41 9.66
CA LYS A 29 3.71 11.65 8.65
C LYS A 29 3.76 10.54 7.60
N ILE A 30 3.39 9.33 8.00
CA ILE A 30 3.28 8.16 7.12
C ILE A 30 1.94 7.47 7.39
N HIS A 31 1.41 6.79 6.38
CA HIS A 31 0.27 5.90 6.55
C HIS A 31 0.72 4.45 6.79
N LEU A 32 -0.21 3.59 7.21
CA LEU A 32 0.03 2.18 7.53
C LEU A 32 0.75 1.40 6.42
N GLY A 33 0.36 1.60 5.16
CA GLY A 33 1.01 0.98 4.00
C GLY A 33 2.51 1.27 3.90
N GLN A 34 2.94 2.51 4.18
CA GLN A 34 4.35 2.89 4.18
C GLN A 34 5.11 2.23 5.34
N ALA A 35 4.49 2.13 6.52
CA ALA A 35 5.05 1.40 7.66
C ALA A 35 5.26 -0.09 7.32
N LEU A 36 4.26 -0.74 6.69
CA LEU A 36 4.37 -2.13 6.23
C LEU A 36 5.51 -2.32 5.22
N ARG A 37 5.64 -1.41 4.26
CA ARG A 37 6.76 -1.41 3.30
C ARG A 37 8.11 -1.30 4.01
N ARG A 38 8.22 -0.41 4.99
CA ARG A 38 9.43 -0.21 5.81
C ARG A 38 9.78 -1.49 6.57
N PHE A 39 8.83 -2.11 7.27
CA PHE A 39 9.05 -3.37 7.97
C PHE A 39 9.44 -4.51 7.02
N ARG A 40 8.78 -4.65 5.87
CA ARG A 40 9.18 -5.64 4.86
C ARG A 40 10.63 -5.44 4.47
N LEU A 41 11.03 -4.25 4.06
CA LEU A 41 12.39 -4.00 3.57
C LEU A 41 13.44 -4.11 4.67
N LYS A 42 13.19 -3.52 5.84
CA LYS A 42 14.16 -3.48 6.94
C LYS A 42 14.26 -4.83 7.65
N PHE A 43 13.15 -5.46 8.02
CA PHE A 43 13.18 -6.68 8.85
C PHE A 43 13.36 -7.97 8.06
N THR A 44 12.86 -8.02 6.82
CA THR A 44 12.92 -9.25 6.00
C THR A 44 13.87 -9.11 4.82
N GLY A 45 14.08 -7.90 4.33
CA GLY A 45 14.87 -7.66 3.12
C GLY A 45 14.23 -8.16 1.83
N LEU A 46 13.00 -8.66 1.87
CA LEU A 46 12.31 -9.29 0.75
C LEU A 46 11.68 -8.24 -0.16
N ASN A 47 11.68 -8.52 -1.47
CA ASN A 47 10.84 -7.78 -2.41
C ASN A 47 9.35 -8.18 -2.27
N GLN A 48 8.44 -7.47 -2.94
CA GLN A 48 6.99 -7.70 -2.82
C GLN A 48 6.59 -9.12 -3.25
N LYS A 49 7.21 -9.67 -4.30
CA LYS A 49 6.93 -11.05 -4.76
C LYS A 49 7.35 -12.08 -3.71
N GLN A 50 8.53 -11.93 -3.12
CA GLN A 50 9.03 -12.83 -2.08
C GLN A 50 8.19 -12.73 -0.81
N PHE A 51 7.87 -11.52 -0.37
CA PHE A 51 7.05 -11.28 0.82
C PHE A 51 5.59 -11.70 0.64
N GLY A 52 5.04 -11.52 -0.57
CA GLY A 52 3.73 -12.04 -0.95
C GLY A 52 3.67 -13.55 -0.76
N ARG A 53 4.67 -14.30 -1.24
CA ARG A 53 4.74 -15.76 -0.98
C ARG A 53 4.79 -16.10 0.51
N LEU A 54 5.52 -15.32 1.33
CA LEU A 54 5.62 -15.52 2.78
C LEU A 54 4.29 -15.28 3.51
N THR A 55 3.49 -14.35 3.03
CA THR A 55 2.20 -13.94 3.62
C THR A 55 0.99 -14.65 2.98
N GLY A 56 1.19 -15.32 1.85
CA GLY A 56 0.14 -15.98 1.07
C GLY A 56 -0.69 -15.00 0.24
N PHE A 57 -0.06 -13.96 -0.32
CA PHE A 57 -0.69 -12.95 -1.18
C PHE A 57 0.12 -12.70 -2.46
N SER A 58 -0.53 -12.13 -3.48
CA SER A 58 0.15 -11.74 -4.71
C SER A 58 1.06 -10.52 -4.48
N ALA A 59 2.07 -10.34 -5.34
CA ALA A 59 2.89 -9.12 -5.33
C ALA A 59 2.02 -7.86 -5.56
N THR A 60 0.99 -7.97 -6.40
CA THR A 60 0.02 -6.92 -6.67
C THR A 60 -0.75 -6.52 -5.41
N THR A 61 -1.21 -7.50 -4.62
CA THR A 61 -1.91 -7.26 -3.35
C THR A 61 -1.00 -6.55 -2.35
N ILE A 62 0.25 -7.00 -2.20
CA ILE A 62 1.23 -6.33 -1.32
C ILE A 62 1.48 -4.90 -1.81
N SER A 63 1.66 -4.70 -3.11
CA SER A 63 1.88 -3.39 -3.73
C SER A 63 0.67 -2.45 -3.56
N ALA A 64 -0.55 -2.97 -3.67
CA ALA A 64 -1.78 -2.22 -3.41
C ALA A 64 -1.80 -1.73 -1.95
N ILE A 65 -1.64 -2.63 -0.98
CA ILE A 65 -1.67 -2.33 0.46
C ILE A 65 -0.55 -1.36 0.87
N GLU A 66 0.65 -1.50 0.32
CA GLU A 66 1.78 -0.62 0.64
C GLU A 66 1.57 0.82 0.16
N ARG A 67 0.83 1.01 -0.94
CA ARG A 67 0.49 2.31 -1.52
C ARG A 67 -0.74 2.91 -0.87
N ASP A 68 -1.74 2.08 -0.65
CA ASP A 68 -3.03 2.43 -0.09
C ASP A 68 -3.50 1.31 0.85
N PRO A 69 -3.36 1.49 2.16
CA PRO A 69 -3.73 0.47 3.13
C PRO A 69 -5.23 0.17 3.14
N GLU A 70 -6.09 1.07 2.66
CA GLU A 70 -7.54 0.85 2.59
C GLU A 70 -7.93 -0.15 1.50
N SER A 71 -7.04 -0.43 0.55
CA SER A 71 -7.23 -1.48 -0.47
C SER A 71 -7.25 -2.91 0.09
N GLY A 72 -6.80 -3.11 1.34
CA GLY A 72 -6.78 -4.40 2.01
C GLY A 72 -7.83 -4.50 3.11
N THR A 73 -8.45 -5.68 3.26
CA THR A 73 -9.31 -5.93 4.42
C THR A 73 -8.49 -5.95 5.72
N VAL A 74 -9.14 -5.61 6.85
CA VAL A 74 -8.53 -5.73 8.20
C VAL A 74 -7.93 -7.11 8.42
N ARG A 75 -8.60 -8.18 7.97
CA ARG A 75 -8.10 -9.56 8.03
C ARG A 75 -6.79 -9.73 7.26
N THR A 76 -6.71 -9.19 6.04
CA THR A 76 -5.51 -9.25 5.20
C THR A 76 -4.35 -8.50 5.83
N ILE A 77 -4.58 -7.29 6.32
CA ILE A 77 -3.58 -6.46 6.99
C ILE A 77 -3.07 -7.16 8.27
N ASN A 78 -3.98 -7.69 9.10
CA ASN A 78 -3.61 -8.45 10.29
C ASN A 78 -2.77 -9.68 9.96
N LYS A 79 -3.08 -10.41 8.88
CA LYS A 79 -2.27 -11.56 8.45
C LYS A 79 -0.83 -11.14 8.09
N ILE A 80 -0.65 -9.96 7.52
CA ILE A 80 0.68 -9.39 7.24
C ILE A 80 1.37 -8.99 8.55
N LEU A 81 0.70 -8.22 9.42
CA LEU A 81 1.25 -7.73 10.68
C LEU A 81 1.70 -8.86 11.62
N ARG A 82 1.00 -10.00 11.62
CA ARG A 82 1.39 -11.18 12.40
C ARG A 82 2.77 -11.73 12.06
N LYS A 83 3.30 -11.47 10.84
CA LYS A 83 4.69 -11.83 10.49
C LYS A 83 5.74 -11.02 11.24
N PHE A 84 5.32 -9.94 11.88
CA PHE A 84 6.15 -9.08 12.70
C PHE A 84 5.73 -9.08 14.17
N GLY A 85 4.87 -10.01 14.59
CA GLY A 85 4.35 -10.06 15.97
C GLY A 85 3.40 -8.91 16.31
N MET A 86 2.72 -8.33 15.31
CA MET A 86 1.83 -7.19 15.49
C MET A 86 0.40 -7.51 15.03
N GLN A 87 -0.55 -6.68 15.45
CA GLN A 87 -1.94 -6.68 15.00
C GLN A 87 -2.50 -5.24 15.03
N LEU A 88 -3.53 -4.99 14.22
CA LEU A 88 -4.29 -3.74 14.30
C LEU A 88 -5.08 -3.70 15.60
N THR A 89 -5.10 -2.51 16.19
CA THR A 89 -5.91 -2.15 17.36
C THR A 89 -6.57 -0.80 17.09
N MET A 90 -7.56 -0.46 17.90
CA MET A 90 -8.24 0.84 17.82
C MET A 90 -7.49 1.87 18.67
N GLY A 91 -7.44 3.11 18.20
CA GLY A 91 -6.91 4.25 18.94
C GLY A 91 -7.78 5.49 18.69
N MET A 92 -7.64 6.50 19.53
CA MET A 92 -8.35 7.77 19.36
C MET A 92 -7.65 8.61 18.29
N ILE A 93 -8.42 9.24 17.41
CA ILE A 93 -7.89 10.21 16.44
C ILE A 93 -7.78 11.55 17.16
N ASN A 94 -6.59 11.86 17.68
CA ASN A 94 -6.31 13.18 18.26
C ASN A 94 -6.03 14.17 17.13
N ARG A 95 -7.07 14.89 16.70
CA ARG A 95 -6.97 15.92 15.67
C ARG A 95 -6.38 17.20 16.26
N SER A 96 -5.10 17.19 16.60
CA SER A 96 -4.35 18.44 16.78
C SER A 96 -3.88 18.91 15.39
N ILE A 97 -4.64 19.88 14.85
CA ILE A 97 -4.36 20.73 13.67
C ILE A 97 -4.46 20.07 12.27
N GLU A 98 -5.64 20.24 11.65
CA GLU A 98 -5.97 20.48 10.23
C GLU A 98 -5.06 19.92 9.08
N THR A 99 -5.45 18.74 8.55
CA THR A 99 -5.69 18.34 7.12
C THR A 99 -5.12 19.22 5.97
N GLN A 100 -4.33 18.80 4.95
CA GLN A 100 -4.41 17.73 3.89
C GLN A 100 -3.17 17.83 2.92
N PRO A 101 -2.98 17.01 1.85
CA PRO A 101 -3.14 15.57 1.63
C PRO A 101 -1.81 14.87 1.24
N VAL A 102 -1.65 13.56 1.53
CA VAL A 102 -0.58 12.76 0.92
C VAL A 102 -0.96 12.36 -0.52
N SER A 103 -0.54 13.21 -1.46
CA SER A 103 -0.43 12.97 -2.91
C SER A 103 -1.67 12.43 -3.65
N ALA A 104 -2.22 13.25 -4.54
CA ALA A 104 -2.89 12.74 -5.73
C ALA A 104 -1.94 11.75 -6.45
N SER A 105 -2.36 10.50 -6.57
CA SER A 105 -1.79 9.61 -7.59
C SER A 105 -2.47 9.95 -8.92
N PRO A 106 -1.78 10.47 -9.95
CA PRO A 106 -2.37 10.61 -11.26
C PRO A 106 -2.16 9.31 -12.03
N VAL A 107 -2.89 8.23 -11.72
CA VAL A 107 -2.94 7.07 -12.63
C VAL A 107 -4.33 6.42 -12.60
N GLY A 108 -5.27 7.10 -13.23
CA GLY A 108 -6.42 6.50 -13.90
C GLY A 108 -6.61 7.29 -15.19
N LYS A 109 -6.35 6.67 -16.35
CA LYS A 109 -6.43 7.29 -17.68
C LYS A 109 -7.63 8.23 -17.77
N LYS A 110 -7.44 9.48 -18.23
CA LYS A 110 -8.56 10.30 -18.74
C LYS A 110 -9.30 9.46 -19.76
N ARG A 111 -10.44 8.88 -19.38
CA ARG A 111 -11.43 8.42 -20.34
C ARG A 111 -11.97 9.69 -20.98
N ARG A 112 -11.59 9.94 -22.23
CA ARG A 112 -12.18 10.99 -23.05
C ARG A 112 -13.66 10.65 -23.16
N PHE A 113 -14.50 11.44 -22.51
CA PHE A 113 -15.94 11.36 -22.72
C PHE A 113 -16.19 11.82 -24.16
N LEU A 114 -16.77 10.95 -24.98
CA LEU A 114 -17.32 11.35 -26.27
C LEU A 114 -18.52 12.25 -25.97
N SER A 115 -18.61 13.38 -26.66
CA SER A 115 -19.81 14.21 -26.64
C SER A 115 -21.01 13.41 -27.18
N PRO A 116 -22.25 13.79 -26.83
CA PRO A 116 -23.46 13.13 -27.32
C PRO A 116 -23.52 13.02 -28.85
N GLU A 117 -22.94 13.98 -29.57
CA GLU A 117 -22.83 14.00 -31.03
C GLU A 117 -21.80 12.97 -31.53
N GLU A 118 -20.60 12.92 -30.93
CA GLU A 118 -19.57 11.93 -31.28
C GLU A 118 -20.04 10.48 -30.96
N ALA A 119 -20.85 10.29 -29.92
CA ALA A 119 -21.43 8.99 -29.59
C ALA A 119 -22.49 8.54 -30.61
N LYS A 120 -23.32 9.47 -31.10
CA LYS A 120 -24.28 9.20 -32.19
C LYS A 120 -23.57 8.86 -33.50
N GLU A 121 -22.55 9.62 -33.88
CA GLU A 121 -21.79 9.39 -35.12
C GLU A 121 -21.04 8.04 -35.10
N ALA A 122 -20.54 7.63 -33.93
CA ALA A 122 -19.91 6.32 -33.76
C ALA A 122 -20.91 5.16 -33.86
N ILE A 123 -22.14 5.34 -33.36
CA ILE A 123 -23.21 4.34 -33.48
C ILE A 123 -23.67 4.22 -34.94
N ASP A 124 -23.88 5.35 -35.64
CA ASP A 124 -24.29 5.34 -37.04
C ASP A 124 -23.23 4.71 -37.96
N ARG A 125 -21.92 4.95 -37.72
CA ARG A 125 -20.84 4.29 -38.47
C ARG A 125 -20.80 2.77 -38.28
N VAL A 126 -21.20 2.26 -37.11
CA VAL A 126 -21.23 0.81 -36.84
C VAL A 126 -22.47 0.17 -37.47
N VAL A 127 -23.57 0.90 -37.56
CA VAL A 127 -24.82 0.42 -38.19
C VAL A 127 -24.77 0.50 -39.72
N SER A 128 -23.97 1.42 -40.29
CA SER A 128 -23.82 1.58 -41.74
C SER A 128 -22.60 0.85 -42.35
N GLY A 129 -21.94 -0.03 -41.59
CA GLY A 129 -20.68 -0.67 -41.97
C GLY A 129 -20.76 -2.19 -42.17
N THR A 130 -21.44 -2.61 -43.24
CA THR A 130 -21.13 -3.82 -44.04
C THR A 130 -21.07 -3.42 -45.50
#